data_AF-A0A945PKG1-F1
#
_entry.id   AF-A0A945PKG1-F1
#
_cell.length_a   1.000
_cell.length_b   1.000
_cell.length_c   1.000
_cell.angle_alpha   90.00
_cell.angle_beta   90.00
_cell.angle_gamma   90.00
#
_symmetry.space_group_name_H-M   'P 1'
#
loop_
_entity.id
_entity.type
_entity.pdbx_description
1 polymer ?
#
loop_
_entity_poly.entity_id
_entity_poly.type
_entity_poly.pdbx_seq_one_letter_code
_entity_poly.pdbx_strand_id
1 'polypeptide(L)'
;MKIRSIILLILSLSVISGCSWLGWGEEESTEDETSGYTEVDFYEKIQSSLNASNWSVAISNLELLESQFPFGKYAEQAQLELMYAQFKTGDHDSSIAAADRFIRLHPQHPNVDYAFYVKGLSEVSQATSAFDNFLPTDNSRRDIGTARDAFGTFSELLNRFPKSPYAPDARKRLVNLRNQLGRAEIHVANYYFSRGAYLAAANRGRFVVENFQQTPAVPDGLAVMAQGYQMLGMQELSDHAVEVLAANYPEHPSLNQSGEFDFDKRLVGSGDSFLGKITFGLIERLRPPAFDSRAIYNRSVREAELIATNDEKKEEPRSIWNRISFGLVD
;
A
#
# COMPACT_ATOMS: atom_id res chain seq x y z
N MET A 1 -16.22 13.64 -48.24
CA MET A 1 -15.90 13.10 -46.90
C MET A 1 -15.22 14.11 -45.98
N LYS A 2 -14.26 14.93 -46.47
CA LYS A 2 -13.53 15.91 -45.63
C LYS A 2 -14.43 16.98 -44.95
N ILE A 3 -15.44 17.51 -45.65
CA ILE A 3 -16.32 18.56 -45.10
C ILE A 3 -17.25 18.03 -43.99
N ARG A 4 -17.71 16.77 -44.09
CA ARG A 4 -18.54 16.14 -43.05
C ARG A 4 -17.73 15.86 -41.76
N SER A 5 -16.47 15.45 -41.88
CA SER A 5 -15.58 15.31 -40.72
C SER A 5 -15.25 16.64 -40.05
N ILE A 6 -15.10 17.73 -40.81
CA ILE A 6 -14.80 19.06 -40.24
C ILE A 6 -16.02 19.61 -39.47
N ILE A 7 -17.24 19.40 -39.99
CA ILE A 7 -18.47 19.82 -39.30
C ILE A 7 -18.67 19.03 -38.00
N LEU A 8 -18.40 17.72 -38.00
CA LEU A 8 -18.47 16.89 -36.79
C LEU A 8 -17.42 17.30 -35.74
N LEU A 9 -16.23 17.71 -36.16
CA LEU A 9 -15.15 18.15 -35.26
C LEU A 9 -15.43 19.54 -34.64
N ILE A 10 -16.07 20.45 -35.38
CA ILE A 10 -16.48 21.76 -34.85
C ILE A 10 -17.67 21.60 -33.89
N LEU A 11 -18.60 20.70 -34.20
CA LEU A 11 -19.73 20.39 -33.32
C LEU A 11 -19.24 19.75 -32.00
N SER A 12 -18.27 18.84 -32.04
CA SER A 12 -17.71 18.25 -30.81
C SER A 12 -16.91 19.25 -29.96
N LEU A 13 -16.23 20.22 -30.56
CA LEU A 13 -15.54 21.28 -29.81
C LEU A 13 -16.51 22.25 -29.11
N SER A 14 -17.68 22.50 -29.70
CA SER A 14 -18.69 23.39 -29.10
C SER A 14 -19.36 22.81 -27.85
N VAL A 15 -19.44 21.49 -27.73
CA VAL A 15 -20.06 20.81 -26.58
C VAL A 15 -19.14 20.81 -25.34
N ILE A 16 -17.82 21.00 -25.51
CA ILE A 16 -16.85 21.02 -24.41
C ILE A 16 -16.75 22.40 -23.75
N SER A 17 -17.15 23.48 -24.43
CA SER A 17 -17.06 24.85 -23.90
C SER A 17 -18.31 25.30 -23.11
N GLY A 18 -19.26 24.39 -22.85
CA GLY A 18 -20.57 24.72 -22.26
C GLY A 18 -20.69 24.61 -20.74
N CYS A 19 -19.67 24.11 -20.03
CA CYS A 19 -19.79 23.84 -18.58
C CYS A 19 -19.60 25.05 -17.66
N SER A 20 -19.34 26.26 -18.18
CA SER A 20 -19.21 27.47 -17.35
C SER A 20 -20.52 28.25 -17.15
N TRP A 21 -21.57 27.96 -17.92
CA TRP A 21 -22.84 28.72 -17.88
C TRP A 21 -23.91 28.07 -16.99
N LEU A 22 -23.82 26.76 -16.75
CA LEU A 22 -24.69 26.09 -15.76
C LEU A 22 -24.07 26.30 -14.39
N GLY A 23 -24.52 27.31 -13.66
CA GLY A 23 -24.09 27.65 -12.30
C GLY A 23 -24.26 26.50 -11.31
N TRP A 24 -23.26 25.64 -11.24
CA TRP A 24 -23.05 24.64 -10.20
C TRP A 24 -21.75 25.01 -9.52
N GLY A 25 -21.82 25.95 -8.59
CA GLY A 25 -20.64 26.47 -7.88
C GLY A 25 -20.80 27.93 -7.49
N GLU A 26 -21.90 28.30 -6.85
CA GLU A 26 -21.76 29.30 -5.78
C GLU A 26 -21.07 28.54 -4.64
N GLU A 27 -19.74 28.68 -4.56
CA GLU A 27 -19.06 28.66 -3.26
C GLU A 27 -19.59 29.89 -2.51
N GLU A 28 -20.77 29.73 -1.92
CA GLU A 28 -21.32 30.67 -0.97
C GLU A 28 -20.32 30.72 0.19
N SER A 29 -19.61 31.83 0.32
CA SER A 29 -18.56 32.04 1.31
C SER A 29 -19.16 31.91 2.70
N THR A 30 -18.94 30.76 3.34
CA THR A 30 -19.41 30.45 4.71
C THR A 30 -18.97 31.49 5.76
N GLU A 31 -17.98 32.32 5.45
CA GLU A 31 -17.52 33.42 6.30
C GLU A 31 -18.57 34.52 6.49
N ASP A 32 -19.37 34.87 5.47
CA ASP A 32 -20.34 35.98 5.59
C ASP A 32 -21.58 35.57 6.41
N GLU A 33 -22.02 34.31 6.32
CA GLU A 33 -23.16 33.77 7.09
C GLU A 33 -22.83 33.45 8.56
N THR A 34 -21.55 33.29 8.90
CA THR A 34 -21.10 32.91 10.27
C THR A 34 -20.67 34.11 11.12
N SER A 35 -20.77 35.33 10.58
CA SER A 35 -20.45 36.58 11.28
C SER A 35 -21.38 36.81 12.49
N GLY A 36 -20.93 36.40 13.67
CA GLY A 36 -21.68 36.53 14.93
C GLY A 36 -22.07 35.21 15.59
N TYR A 37 -21.64 34.06 15.05
CA TYR A 37 -21.84 32.77 15.71
C TYR A 37 -21.08 32.73 17.04
N THR A 38 -21.74 32.22 18.07
CA THR A 38 -21.07 31.85 19.32
C THR A 38 -20.34 30.52 19.16
N GLU A 39 -19.46 30.20 20.10
CA GLU A 39 -18.76 28.90 20.13
C GLU A 39 -19.75 27.71 20.11
N VAL A 40 -20.90 27.84 20.78
CA VAL A 40 -21.94 26.81 20.82
C VAL A 40 -22.62 26.67 19.47
N ASP A 41 -22.92 27.79 18.79
CA ASP A 41 -23.55 27.77 17.46
C ASP A 41 -22.65 27.07 16.44
N PHE A 42 -21.34 27.34 16.47
CA PHE A 42 -20.37 26.60 15.66
C PHE A 42 -20.39 25.11 15.98
N TYR A 43 -20.33 24.74 17.27
CA TYR A 43 -20.32 23.34 17.67
C TYR A 43 -21.58 22.60 17.18
N GLU A 44 -22.78 23.17 17.35
CA GLU A 44 -24.03 22.56 16.88
C GLU A 44 -24.05 22.38 15.36
N LYS A 45 -23.60 23.39 14.60
CA LYS A 45 -23.50 23.32 13.14
C LYS A 45 -22.50 22.26 12.67
N ILE A 46 -21.35 22.19 13.33
CA ILE A 46 -20.30 21.18 13.07
C ILE A 46 -20.86 19.79 13.31
N GLN A 47 -21.46 19.53 14.49
CA GLN A 47 -22.04 18.23 14.81
C GLN A 47 -23.12 17.82 13.80
N SER A 48 -24.00 18.75 13.40
CA SER A 48 -24.99 18.51 12.34
C SER A 48 -24.33 18.09 11.02
N SER A 49 -23.27 18.79 10.62
CA SER A 49 -22.54 18.53 9.37
C SER A 49 -21.78 17.20 9.41
N LEU A 50 -21.12 16.87 10.53
CA LEU A 50 -20.44 15.59 10.75
C LEU A 50 -21.44 14.42 10.73
N ASN A 51 -22.58 14.55 11.39
CA ASN A 51 -23.64 13.54 11.39
C ASN A 51 -24.25 13.33 10.00
N ALA A 52 -24.36 14.40 9.20
CA ALA A 52 -24.78 14.34 7.81
C ALA A 52 -23.67 13.84 6.86
N SER A 53 -22.46 13.53 7.36
CA SER A 53 -21.28 13.21 6.56
C SER A 53 -20.91 14.31 5.53
N ASN A 54 -21.30 15.55 5.80
CA ASN A 54 -20.91 16.72 5.01
C ASN A 54 -19.57 17.25 5.52
N TRP A 55 -18.51 16.54 5.16
CA TRP A 55 -17.16 16.79 5.69
C TRP A 55 -16.61 18.16 5.28
N SER A 56 -16.85 18.61 4.05
CA SER A 56 -16.34 19.90 3.56
C SER A 56 -16.87 21.09 4.38
N VAL A 57 -18.19 21.10 4.63
CA VAL A 57 -18.82 22.12 5.47
C VAL A 57 -18.37 21.99 6.93
N ALA A 58 -18.20 20.76 7.43
CA ALA A 58 -17.68 20.55 8.78
C ALA A 58 -16.26 21.10 8.94
N ILE A 59 -15.35 20.79 8.01
CA ILE A 59 -13.96 21.28 8.01
C ILE A 59 -13.91 22.80 8.02
N SER A 60 -14.66 23.45 7.14
CA SER A 60 -14.70 24.92 7.06
C SER A 60 -15.13 25.55 8.38
N ASN A 61 -16.19 25.02 9.01
CA ASN A 61 -16.67 25.52 10.31
C ASN A 61 -15.72 25.17 11.46
N LEU A 62 -15.03 24.03 11.41
CA LEU A 62 -14.03 23.62 12.38
C LEU A 62 -12.80 24.54 12.36
N GLU A 63 -12.31 24.89 11.17
CA GLU A 63 -11.20 25.83 10.99
C GLU A 63 -11.59 27.24 11.47
N LEU A 64 -12.81 27.69 11.17
CA LEU A 64 -13.35 28.95 11.69
C LEU A 64 -13.44 28.93 13.22
N LEU A 65 -13.95 27.85 13.83
CA LEU A 65 -14.01 27.69 15.29
C LEU A 65 -12.60 27.76 15.90
N GLU A 66 -11.61 27.06 15.34
CA GLU A 66 -10.22 27.12 15.81
C GLU A 66 -9.65 28.54 15.74
N SER A 67 -9.94 29.27 14.67
CA SER A 67 -9.42 30.63 14.47
C SER A 67 -10.05 31.66 15.41
N GLN A 68 -11.37 31.57 15.65
CA GLN A 68 -12.13 32.55 16.44
C GLN A 68 -12.13 32.22 17.93
N PHE A 69 -12.13 30.93 18.29
CA PHE A 69 -12.22 30.44 19.67
C PHE A 69 -11.10 29.43 20.01
N PRO A 70 -9.81 29.78 19.87
CA PRO A 70 -8.68 28.85 20.05
C PRO A 70 -8.53 28.28 21.46
N PHE A 71 -9.12 28.94 22.46
CA PHE A 71 -9.14 28.50 23.87
C PHE A 71 -10.56 28.23 24.37
N GLY A 72 -11.50 28.04 23.45
CA GLY A 72 -12.89 27.72 23.75
C GLY A 72 -13.04 26.37 24.44
N LYS A 73 -14.20 26.13 25.05
CA LYS A 73 -14.54 24.86 25.69
C LYS A 73 -14.50 23.66 24.73
N TYR A 74 -14.82 23.88 23.46
CA TYR A 74 -14.89 22.89 22.40
C TYR A 74 -13.64 22.88 21.51
N ALA A 75 -12.65 23.74 21.75
CA ALA A 75 -11.49 23.90 20.88
C ALA A 75 -10.67 22.61 20.71
N GLU A 76 -10.39 21.90 21.82
CA GLU A 76 -9.64 20.63 21.77
C GLU A 76 -10.45 19.53 21.07
N GLN A 77 -11.76 19.49 21.29
CA GLN A 77 -12.64 18.52 20.62
C GLN A 77 -12.74 18.82 19.11
N ALA A 78 -12.83 20.09 18.73
CA ALA A 78 -12.83 20.54 17.35
C ALA A 78 -11.54 20.11 16.63
N GLN A 79 -10.37 20.21 17.26
CA GLN A 79 -9.12 19.72 16.68
C GLN A 79 -9.18 18.20 16.36
N LEU A 80 -9.76 17.39 17.25
CA LEU A 80 -9.95 15.95 17.04
C LEU A 80 -10.94 15.65 15.90
N GLU A 81 -12.00 16.45 15.79
CA GLU A 81 -13.00 16.31 14.72
C GLU A 81 -12.47 16.77 13.37
N LEU A 82 -11.65 17.82 13.35
CA LEU A 82 -11.01 18.36 12.16
C LEU A 82 -10.07 17.34 11.53
N MET A 83 -9.15 16.75 12.31
CA MET A 83 -8.24 15.74 11.79
C MET A 83 -8.98 14.51 11.24
N TYR A 84 -10.12 14.15 11.85
CA TYR A 84 -10.94 13.03 11.38
C TYR A 84 -11.72 13.36 10.11
N ALA A 85 -12.31 14.56 10.03
CA ALA A 85 -13.01 15.01 8.84
C ALA A 85 -12.05 15.10 7.65
N GLN A 86 -10.84 15.64 7.85
CA GLN A 86 -9.78 15.68 6.84
C GLN A 86 -9.40 14.27 6.35
N PHE A 87 -9.21 13.33 7.29
CA PHE A 87 -8.98 11.92 6.94
C PHE A 87 -10.12 11.34 6.08
N LYS A 88 -11.39 11.65 6.43
CA LYS A 88 -12.57 11.17 5.70
C LYS A 88 -12.70 11.76 4.30
N THR A 89 -12.23 12.99 4.08
CA THR A 89 -12.18 13.61 2.75
C THR A 89 -11.03 13.11 1.89
N GLY A 90 -10.10 12.34 2.45
CA GLY A 90 -8.89 11.89 1.75
C GLY A 90 -7.73 12.89 1.82
N ASP A 91 -7.90 14.01 2.53
CA ASP A 91 -6.82 14.96 2.81
C ASP A 91 -5.96 14.44 3.97
N HIS A 92 -5.16 13.43 3.65
CA HIS A 92 -4.32 12.74 4.63
C HIS A 92 -3.17 13.60 5.13
N ASP A 93 -2.64 14.50 4.30
CA ASP A 93 -1.53 15.39 4.69
C ASP A 93 -1.97 16.39 5.75
N SER A 94 -3.11 17.06 5.53
CA SER A 94 -3.68 17.97 6.53
C SER A 94 -4.07 17.23 7.80
N SER A 95 -4.65 16.03 7.68
CA SER A 95 -5.01 15.19 8.83
C SER A 95 -3.79 14.82 9.69
N ILE A 96 -2.66 14.44 9.07
CA ILE A 96 -1.41 14.16 9.79
C ILE A 96 -0.89 15.41 10.48
N ALA A 97 -0.87 16.55 9.78
CA ALA A 97 -0.41 17.81 10.35
C ALA A 97 -1.27 18.27 11.54
N ALA A 98 -2.59 18.11 11.46
CA ALA A 98 -3.51 18.41 12.54
C ALA A 98 -3.30 17.46 13.73
N ALA A 99 -3.11 16.16 13.48
CA ALA A 99 -2.81 15.18 14.53
C ALA A 99 -1.47 15.46 15.23
N ASP A 100 -0.42 15.78 14.49
CA ASP A 100 0.88 16.15 15.05
C ASP A 100 0.80 17.42 15.90
N ARG A 101 0.04 18.41 15.44
CA ARG A 101 -0.26 19.63 16.21
C ARG A 101 -0.96 19.27 17.53
N PHE A 102 -2.01 18.45 17.48
CA PHE A 102 -2.76 18.04 18.66
C PHE A 102 -1.88 17.30 19.67
N ILE A 103 -1.12 16.29 19.22
CA ILE A 103 -0.22 15.49 20.07
C ILE A 103 0.82 16.38 20.76
N ARG A 104 1.36 17.38 20.03
CA ARG A 104 2.36 18.31 20.55
C ARG A 104 1.79 19.32 21.54
N LEU A 105 0.60 19.87 21.27
CA LEU A 105 -0.02 20.90 22.09
C LEU A 105 -0.74 20.30 23.32
N HIS A 106 -1.33 19.11 23.19
CA HIS A 106 -2.18 18.49 24.20
C HIS A 106 -1.72 17.06 24.57
N PRO A 107 -0.45 16.84 24.98
CA PRO A 107 0.10 15.50 25.20
C PRO A 107 -0.53 14.73 26.38
N GLN A 108 -1.23 15.42 27.28
CA GLN A 108 -1.92 14.84 28.45
C GLN A 108 -3.44 14.70 28.23
N HIS A 109 -3.96 15.06 27.05
CA HIS A 109 -5.38 14.97 26.77
C HIS A 109 -5.87 13.51 26.80
N PRO A 110 -7.05 13.21 27.37
CA PRO A 110 -7.55 11.84 27.49
C PRO A 110 -7.63 11.08 26.16
N ASN A 111 -7.91 11.78 25.07
CA ASN A 111 -8.06 11.22 23.71
C ASN A 111 -6.82 11.45 22.83
N VAL A 112 -5.63 11.65 23.40
CA VAL A 112 -4.40 11.77 22.60
C VAL A 112 -4.08 10.48 21.84
N ASP A 113 -4.50 9.33 22.37
CA ASP A 113 -4.41 8.02 21.72
C ASP A 113 -5.24 7.95 20.43
N TYR A 114 -6.39 8.63 20.39
CA TYR A 114 -7.18 8.79 19.17
C TYR A 114 -6.42 9.59 18.09
N ALA A 115 -5.73 10.67 18.47
CA ALA A 115 -4.93 11.46 17.52
C ALA A 115 -3.80 10.63 16.90
N PHE A 116 -3.09 9.84 17.71
CA PHE A 116 -2.11 8.86 17.21
C PHE A 116 -2.74 7.85 16.25
N TYR A 117 -3.93 7.35 16.57
CA TYR A 117 -4.63 6.39 15.73
C TYR A 117 -5.06 7.00 14.39
N VAL A 118 -5.66 8.19 14.37
CA VAL A 118 -6.05 8.88 13.12
C VAL A 118 -4.83 9.22 12.29
N LYS A 119 -3.74 9.69 12.90
CA LYS A 119 -2.45 9.90 12.20
C LYS A 119 -1.99 8.64 11.47
N GLY A 120 -1.91 7.52 12.18
CA GLY A 120 -1.50 6.25 11.59
C GLY A 120 -2.44 5.76 10.50
N LEU A 121 -3.75 6.01 10.61
CA LEU A 121 -4.70 5.70 9.54
C LEU A 121 -4.44 6.55 8.29
N SER A 122 -4.20 7.85 8.45
CA SER A 122 -3.88 8.75 7.36
C SER A 122 -2.58 8.34 6.66
N GLU A 123 -1.53 7.98 7.40
CA GLU A 123 -0.25 7.49 6.85
C GLU A 123 -0.43 6.18 6.05
N VAL A 124 -1.22 5.23 6.55
CA VAL A 124 -1.54 3.98 5.81
C VAL A 124 -2.34 4.27 4.54
N SER A 125 -3.30 5.18 4.62
CA SER A 125 -4.12 5.54 3.46
C SER A 125 -3.30 6.25 2.38
N GLN A 126 -2.31 7.07 2.74
CA GLN A 126 -1.35 7.59 1.75
C GLN A 126 -0.56 6.50 1.04
N ALA A 127 -0.18 5.44 1.77
CA ALA A 127 0.53 4.30 1.20
C ALA A 127 -0.33 3.45 0.25
N THR A 128 -1.67 3.54 0.35
CA THR A 128 -2.62 2.73 -0.43
C THR A 128 -3.31 3.63 -1.45
N SER A 129 -2.96 3.51 -2.73
CA SER A 129 -3.61 4.31 -3.77
C SER A 129 -5.07 3.89 -3.94
N ALA A 130 -5.97 4.83 -4.22
CA ALA A 130 -7.39 4.56 -4.47
C ALA A 130 -7.64 3.51 -5.58
N PHE A 131 -6.66 3.30 -6.47
CA PHE A 131 -6.71 2.32 -7.56
C PHE A 131 -6.27 0.91 -7.18
N ASP A 132 -5.69 0.71 -5.99
CA ASP A 132 -5.13 -0.58 -5.56
C ASP A 132 -6.23 -1.62 -5.29
N ASN A 133 -7.46 -1.17 -5.04
CA ASN A 133 -8.62 -2.03 -4.91
C ASN A 133 -9.11 -2.59 -6.26
N PHE A 134 -8.73 -1.98 -7.39
CA PHE A 134 -9.21 -2.36 -8.72
C PHE A 134 -8.15 -3.08 -9.57
N LEU A 135 -6.86 -2.89 -9.26
CA LEU A 135 -5.77 -3.58 -9.93
C LEU A 135 -4.92 -4.30 -8.88
N PRO A 136 -4.63 -5.61 -9.04
CA PRO A 136 -3.74 -6.35 -8.14
C PRO A 136 -2.31 -5.84 -8.32
N THR A 137 -2.01 -4.72 -7.68
CA THR A 137 -0.71 -4.06 -7.71
C THR A 137 0.04 -4.31 -6.42
N ASP A 138 1.33 -4.55 -6.55
CA ASP A 138 2.18 -4.93 -5.43
C ASP A 138 2.64 -3.67 -4.66
N ASN A 139 1.90 -3.33 -3.60
CA ASN A 139 2.18 -2.14 -2.77
C ASN A 139 3.52 -2.19 -2.05
N SER A 140 4.18 -3.35 -1.96
CA SER A 140 5.53 -3.44 -1.40
C SER A 140 6.63 -2.90 -2.33
N ARG A 141 6.28 -2.57 -3.59
CA ARG A 141 7.19 -1.93 -4.56
C ARG A 141 7.03 -0.41 -4.65
N ARG A 142 6.01 0.15 -3.99
CA ARG A 142 5.73 1.60 -3.95
C ARG A 142 6.51 2.28 -2.82
N ASP A 143 6.28 3.58 -2.64
CA ASP A 143 6.93 4.36 -1.58
C ASP A 143 6.78 3.68 -0.21
N ILE A 144 7.92 3.28 0.34
CA ILE A 144 8.03 2.57 1.61
C ILE A 144 8.06 3.58 2.77
N GLY A 145 8.29 4.87 2.50
CA GLY A 145 8.39 5.94 3.50
C GLY A 145 7.15 6.00 4.38
N THR A 146 5.99 6.22 3.75
CA THR A 146 4.69 6.32 4.44
C THR A 146 4.34 5.05 5.24
N ALA A 147 4.69 3.87 4.74
CA ALA A 147 4.52 2.61 5.48
C ALA A 147 5.43 2.50 6.72
N ARG A 148 6.66 3.05 6.66
CA ARG A 148 7.56 3.13 7.82
C ARG A 148 7.05 4.15 8.84
N ASP A 149 6.55 5.29 8.39
CA ASP A 149 5.97 6.31 9.25
C ASP A 149 4.75 5.77 9.99
N ALA A 150 3.81 5.15 9.26
CA ALA A 150 2.66 4.43 9.83
C ALA A 150 3.08 3.38 10.86
N PHE A 151 4.12 2.60 10.55
CA PHE A 151 4.63 1.60 11.48
C PHE A 151 5.18 2.26 12.76
N GLY A 152 5.89 3.38 12.63
CA GLY A 152 6.37 4.18 13.75
C GLY A 152 5.22 4.70 14.62
N THR A 153 4.24 5.35 14.00
CA THR A 153 3.08 5.94 14.68
C THR A 153 2.25 4.91 15.44
N PHE A 154 1.91 3.77 14.80
CA PHE A 154 1.17 2.72 15.50
C PHE A 154 2.00 2.03 16.58
N SER A 155 3.32 1.90 16.39
CA SER A 155 4.21 1.37 17.42
C SER A 155 4.24 2.29 18.64
N GLU A 156 4.31 3.60 18.42
CA GLU A 156 4.23 4.59 19.50
C GLU A 156 2.87 4.54 20.22
N LEU A 157 1.76 4.47 19.47
CA LEU A 157 0.42 4.30 20.03
C LEU A 157 0.34 3.09 20.98
N LEU A 158 0.83 1.93 20.55
CA LEU A 158 0.77 0.72 21.36
C LEU A 158 1.71 0.75 22.56
N ASN A 159 2.87 1.38 22.43
CA ASN A 159 3.85 1.50 23.51
C ASN A 159 3.36 2.47 24.60
N ARG A 160 2.78 3.60 24.19
CA ARG A 160 2.30 4.64 25.12
C ARG A 160 0.90 4.34 25.66
N PHE A 161 0.01 3.80 24.83
CA PHE A 161 -1.41 3.58 25.14
C PHE A 161 -1.84 2.12 24.88
N PRO A 162 -1.23 1.12 25.55
CA PRO A 162 -1.50 -0.30 25.28
C PRO A 162 -2.95 -0.74 25.58
N LYS A 163 -3.68 0.04 26.39
CA LYS A 163 -5.08 -0.16 26.80
C LYS A 163 -6.07 0.71 26.02
N SER A 164 -5.60 1.48 25.03
CA SER A 164 -6.46 2.28 24.17
C SER A 164 -7.53 1.41 23.49
N PRO A 165 -8.76 1.90 23.30
CA PRO A 165 -9.79 1.20 22.51
C PRO A 165 -9.33 0.91 21.08
N TYR A 166 -8.38 1.68 20.54
CA TYR A 166 -7.84 1.52 19.18
C TYR A 166 -6.68 0.51 19.08
N ALA A 167 -6.11 0.09 20.22
CA ALA A 167 -4.95 -0.79 20.26
C ALA A 167 -5.16 -2.14 19.52
N PRO A 168 -6.32 -2.82 19.60
CA PRO A 168 -6.54 -4.06 18.87
C PRO A 168 -6.47 -3.90 17.34
N ASP A 169 -6.98 -2.79 16.80
CA ASP A 169 -6.94 -2.51 15.36
C ASP A 169 -5.52 -2.13 14.91
N ALA A 170 -4.86 -1.24 15.67
CA ALA A 170 -3.48 -0.83 15.42
C ALA A 170 -2.52 -2.03 15.38
N ARG A 171 -2.69 -3.04 16.26
CA ARG A 171 -1.90 -4.28 16.22
C ARG A 171 -2.07 -5.04 14.90
N LYS A 172 -3.29 -5.15 14.38
CA LYS A 172 -3.55 -5.84 13.10
C LYS A 172 -2.87 -5.11 11.95
N ARG A 173 -2.94 -3.77 11.94
CA ARG A 173 -2.29 -2.94 10.92
C ARG A 173 -0.78 -3.05 10.97
N LEU A 174 -0.18 -3.06 12.16
CA LEU A 174 1.26 -3.26 12.34
C LEU A 174 1.74 -4.59 11.78
N VAL A 175 0.99 -5.67 11.95
CA VAL A 175 1.34 -6.96 11.34
C VAL A 175 1.37 -6.86 9.82
N ASN A 176 0.38 -6.20 9.22
CA ASN A 176 0.35 -5.99 7.77
C ASN A 176 1.54 -5.12 7.30
N LEU A 177 1.75 -3.97 7.94
CA LEU A 177 2.87 -3.07 7.64
C LEU A 177 4.22 -3.78 7.77
N ARG A 178 4.44 -4.55 8.84
CA ARG A 178 5.66 -5.35 9.03
C ARG A 178 5.88 -6.35 7.89
N ASN A 179 4.82 -7.01 7.43
CA ASN A 179 4.89 -7.93 6.29
C ASN A 179 5.22 -7.19 4.98
N GLN A 180 4.63 -6.02 4.76
CA GLN A 180 4.90 -5.18 3.58
C GLN A 180 6.34 -4.67 3.57
N LEU A 181 6.84 -4.16 4.71
CA LEU A 181 8.21 -3.69 4.87
C LEU A 181 9.22 -4.82 4.62
N GLY A 182 9.00 -6.00 5.22
CA GLY A 182 9.85 -7.16 4.98
C GLY A 182 9.86 -7.60 3.52
N ARG A 183 8.70 -7.57 2.85
CA ARG A 183 8.59 -7.89 1.41
C ARG A 183 9.32 -6.87 0.53
N ALA A 184 9.26 -5.58 0.88
CA ALA A 184 9.94 -4.54 0.15
C ALA A 184 11.47 -4.75 0.13
N GLU A 185 12.06 -5.18 1.24
CA GLU A 185 13.49 -5.51 1.31
C GLU A 185 13.86 -6.69 0.38
N ILE A 186 12.98 -7.68 0.23
CA ILE A 186 13.17 -8.78 -0.74
C ILE A 186 13.12 -8.26 -2.18
N HIS A 187 12.25 -7.31 -2.50
CA HIS A 187 12.25 -6.67 -3.82
C HIS A 187 13.56 -5.92 -4.09
N VAL A 188 14.09 -5.22 -3.10
CA VAL A 188 15.39 -4.55 -3.21
C VAL A 188 16.52 -5.59 -3.37
N ALA A 189 16.48 -6.71 -2.67
CA ALA A 189 17.44 -7.80 -2.83
C ALA A 189 17.43 -8.37 -4.25
N ASN A 190 16.24 -8.66 -4.79
CA ASN A 190 16.05 -9.13 -6.17
C ASN A 190 16.58 -8.11 -7.19
N TYR A 191 16.36 -6.81 -6.94
CA TYR A 191 16.95 -5.76 -7.75
C TYR A 191 18.49 -5.79 -7.69
N TYR A 192 19.10 -5.96 -6.53
CA TYR A 192 20.56 -6.05 -6.42
C TYR A 192 21.13 -7.29 -7.11
N PHE A 193 20.45 -8.44 -7.05
CA PHE A 193 20.81 -9.61 -7.84
C PHE A 193 20.81 -9.31 -9.35
N SER A 194 19.83 -8.55 -9.83
CA SER A 194 19.78 -8.10 -11.24
C SER A 194 20.95 -7.22 -11.68
N ARG A 195 21.66 -6.64 -10.71
CA ARG A 195 22.80 -5.76 -10.93
C ARG A 195 24.14 -6.43 -10.60
N GLY A 196 24.14 -7.70 -10.20
CA GLY A 196 25.34 -8.41 -9.74
C GLY A 196 25.88 -7.93 -8.38
N ALA A 197 25.08 -7.18 -7.62
CA ALA A 197 25.47 -6.63 -6.32
C ALA A 197 25.18 -7.62 -5.19
N TYR A 198 25.87 -8.76 -5.18
CA TYR A 198 25.56 -9.90 -4.29
C TYR A 198 25.70 -9.59 -2.80
N LEU A 199 26.71 -8.80 -2.41
CA LEU A 199 26.86 -8.34 -1.01
C LEU A 199 25.66 -7.48 -0.57
N ALA A 200 25.20 -6.58 -1.43
CA ALA A 200 24.04 -5.74 -1.13
C ALA A 200 22.76 -6.59 -1.03
N ALA A 201 22.59 -7.59 -1.92
CA ALA A 201 21.48 -8.53 -1.85
C ALA A 201 21.50 -9.36 -0.56
N ALA A 202 22.64 -9.98 -0.22
CA ALA A 202 22.80 -10.76 1.02
C ALA A 202 22.50 -9.92 2.27
N ASN A 203 22.96 -8.65 2.30
CA ASN A 203 22.67 -7.74 3.39
C ASN A 203 21.17 -7.43 3.55
N ARG A 204 20.41 -7.34 2.44
CA ARG A 204 18.95 -7.17 2.48
C ARG A 204 18.25 -8.41 3.03
N GLY A 205 18.66 -9.60 2.60
CA GLY A 205 18.17 -10.87 3.15
C GLY A 205 18.42 -10.98 4.66
N ARG A 206 19.66 -10.69 5.08
CA ARG A 206 20.04 -10.65 6.51
C ARG A 206 19.18 -9.66 7.30
N PHE A 207 18.97 -8.46 6.77
CA PHE A 207 18.14 -7.44 7.42
C PHE A 207 16.71 -7.94 7.65
N VAL A 208 16.13 -8.69 6.70
CA VAL A 208 14.81 -9.32 6.85
C VAL A 208 14.79 -10.34 7.98
N VAL A 209 15.79 -11.21 8.05
CA VAL A 209 15.88 -12.26 9.08
C VAL A 209 16.08 -11.64 10.48
N GLU A 210 16.85 -10.57 10.58
CA GLU A 210 17.16 -9.90 11.86
C GLU A 210 16.00 -9.01 12.35
N ASN A 211 15.33 -8.27 11.45
CA ASN A 211 14.39 -7.19 11.85
C ASN A 211 12.92 -7.53 11.58
N PHE A 212 12.65 -8.44 10.63
CA PHE A 212 11.29 -8.80 10.20
C PHE A 212 10.98 -10.28 10.48
N GLN A 213 11.45 -10.79 11.63
CA GLN A 213 11.10 -12.13 12.11
C GLN A 213 9.57 -12.34 12.11
N GLN A 214 9.15 -13.60 11.92
CA GLN A 214 7.73 -14.01 11.83
C GLN A 214 6.94 -13.45 10.63
N THR A 215 7.56 -12.66 9.75
CA THR A 215 6.90 -12.24 8.52
C THR A 215 6.99 -13.32 7.44
N PRO A 216 6.06 -13.36 6.47
CA PRO A 216 6.15 -14.23 5.29
C PRO A 216 7.36 -13.95 4.38
N ALA A 217 8.15 -12.91 4.66
CA ALA A 217 9.34 -12.56 3.89
C ALA A 217 10.61 -13.27 4.41
N VAL A 218 10.60 -13.81 5.64
CA VAL A 218 11.76 -14.50 6.24
C VAL A 218 12.29 -15.66 5.38
N PRO A 219 11.45 -16.56 4.82
CA PRO A 219 11.94 -17.66 3.98
C PRO A 219 12.69 -17.14 2.74
N ASP A 220 12.13 -16.13 2.06
CA ASP A 220 12.79 -15.49 0.93
C ASP A 220 14.08 -14.78 1.38
N GLY A 221 14.12 -14.20 2.58
CA GLY A 221 15.32 -13.57 3.14
C GLY A 221 16.47 -14.56 3.36
N LEU A 222 16.18 -15.75 3.89
CA LEU A 222 17.15 -16.84 4.02
C LEU A 222 17.62 -17.34 2.65
N ALA A 223 16.71 -17.46 1.68
CA ALA A 223 17.07 -17.87 0.32
C ALA A 223 17.95 -16.81 -0.40
N VAL A 224 17.66 -15.53 -0.20
CA VAL A 224 18.50 -14.40 -0.64
C VAL A 224 19.90 -14.48 0.00
N MET A 225 19.98 -14.78 1.30
CA MET A 225 21.26 -14.94 1.99
C MET A 225 22.06 -16.10 1.42
N ALA A 226 21.46 -17.29 1.31
CA ALA A 226 22.09 -18.48 0.73
C ALA A 226 22.66 -18.19 -0.66
N GLN A 227 21.83 -17.69 -1.57
CA GLN A 227 22.25 -17.36 -2.93
C GLN A 227 23.33 -16.26 -2.96
N GLY A 228 23.19 -15.22 -2.14
CA GLY A 228 24.13 -14.11 -2.07
C GLY A 228 25.51 -14.56 -1.58
N TYR A 229 25.56 -15.36 -0.52
CA TYR A 229 26.80 -15.92 0.02
C TYR A 229 27.45 -16.91 -0.95
N GLN A 230 26.66 -17.74 -1.65
CA GLN A 230 27.18 -18.62 -2.69
C GLN A 230 27.90 -17.83 -3.79
N MET A 231 27.29 -16.76 -4.28
CA MET A 231 27.86 -15.91 -5.32
C MET A 231 29.11 -15.14 -4.87
N LEU A 232 29.30 -14.96 -3.57
CA LEU A 232 30.48 -14.35 -2.97
C LEU A 232 31.58 -15.37 -2.63
N GLY A 233 31.34 -16.67 -2.83
CA GLY A 233 32.26 -17.74 -2.44
C GLY A 233 32.30 -18.02 -0.93
N MET A 234 31.30 -17.56 -0.18
CA MET A 234 31.20 -17.73 1.28
C MET A 234 30.39 -19.00 1.62
N GLN A 235 30.96 -20.17 1.31
CA GLN A 235 30.24 -21.45 1.35
C GLN A 235 29.64 -21.75 2.74
N GLU A 236 30.40 -21.58 3.82
CA GLU A 236 29.92 -21.86 5.18
C GLU A 236 28.67 -21.03 5.55
N LEU A 237 28.66 -19.74 5.20
CA LEU A 237 27.51 -18.87 5.45
C LEU A 237 26.31 -19.21 4.55
N SER A 238 26.59 -19.65 3.32
CA SER A 238 25.58 -20.14 2.38
C SER A 238 24.89 -21.38 2.96
N ASP A 239 25.68 -22.38 3.37
CA ASP A 239 25.21 -23.66 3.89
C ASP A 239 24.38 -23.46 5.17
N HIS A 240 24.84 -22.63 6.11
CA HIS A 240 24.06 -22.31 7.32
C HIS A 240 22.71 -21.65 6.99
N ALA A 241 22.65 -20.76 5.99
CA ALA A 241 21.40 -20.14 5.57
C ALA A 241 20.44 -21.18 4.94
N VAL A 242 20.97 -22.13 4.17
CA VAL A 242 20.22 -23.25 3.61
C VAL A 242 19.70 -24.18 4.70
N GLU A 243 20.51 -24.54 5.68
CA GLU A 243 20.11 -25.40 6.80
C GLU A 243 18.94 -24.80 7.58
N VAL A 244 19.01 -23.50 7.92
CA VAL A 244 17.94 -22.80 8.61
C VAL A 244 16.68 -22.72 7.74
N LEU A 245 16.83 -22.49 6.43
CA LEU A 245 15.71 -22.47 5.50
C LEU A 245 15.04 -23.84 5.41
N ALA A 246 15.80 -24.92 5.22
CA ALA A 246 15.29 -26.27 5.10
C ALA A 246 14.62 -26.77 6.40
N ALA A 247 15.20 -26.43 7.55
CA ALA A 247 14.66 -26.84 8.85
C ALA A 247 13.31 -26.17 9.18
N ASN A 248 13.13 -24.90 8.80
CA ASN A 248 11.94 -24.12 9.18
C ASN A 248 10.90 -23.98 8.05
N TYR A 249 11.34 -24.05 6.79
CA TYR A 249 10.56 -23.76 5.60
C TYR A 249 10.84 -24.77 4.47
N PRO A 250 10.60 -26.07 4.69
CA PRO A 250 10.92 -27.13 3.71
C PRO A 250 10.13 -27.00 2.39
N GLU A 251 8.98 -26.32 2.40
CA GLU A 251 8.15 -26.07 1.21
C GLU A 251 8.66 -24.91 0.34
N HIS A 252 9.78 -24.27 0.69
CA HIS A 252 10.25 -23.10 -0.02
C HIS A 252 10.65 -23.45 -1.46
N PRO A 253 10.27 -22.66 -2.50
CA PRO A 253 10.45 -23.08 -3.90
C PRO A 253 11.90 -23.22 -4.39
N SER A 254 12.84 -22.67 -3.64
CA SER A 254 14.29 -22.81 -3.88
C SER A 254 14.87 -24.11 -3.35
N LEU A 255 14.10 -24.92 -2.62
CA LEU A 255 14.51 -26.24 -2.18
C LEU A 255 14.04 -27.31 -3.17
N ASN A 256 14.83 -28.36 -3.35
CA ASN A 256 14.44 -29.56 -4.07
C ASN A 256 13.65 -30.53 -3.16
N GLN A 257 13.16 -31.65 -3.71
CA GLN A 257 12.39 -32.65 -2.94
C GLN A 257 13.21 -33.31 -1.82
N SER A 258 14.54 -33.25 -1.91
CA SER A 258 15.48 -33.75 -0.91
C SER A 258 15.85 -32.70 0.15
N GLY A 259 15.33 -31.47 0.06
CA GLY A 259 15.62 -30.37 0.98
C GLY A 259 16.93 -29.63 0.70
N GLU A 260 17.59 -29.88 -0.42
CA GLU A 260 18.81 -29.16 -0.82
C GLU A 260 18.44 -27.90 -1.60
N PHE A 261 19.25 -26.86 -1.46
CA PHE A 261 19.04 -25.60 -2.16
C PHE A 261 19.50 -25.67 -3.61
N ASP A 262 18.60 -25.30 -4.52
CA ASP A 262 18.87 -25.27 -5.95
C ASP A 262 19.38 -23.88 -6.36
N PHE A 263 20.71 -23.73 -6.40
CA PHE A 263 21.38 -22.48 -6.75
C PHE A 263 21.23 -22.12 -8.24
N ASP A 264 20.93 -23.09 -9.11
CA ASP A 264 20.94 -22.92 -10.57
C ASP A 264 19.55 -22.69 -11.17
N LYS A 265 18.50 -23.23 -10.56
CA LYS A 265 17.09 -23.16 -11.00
C LYS A 265 16.55 -21.76 -11.24
N ARG A 266 17.19 -20.73 -10.69
CA ARG A 266 16.80 -19.33 -10.90
C ARG A 266 17.88 -18.47 -11.58
N LEU A 267 19.04 -19.04 -11.91
CA LEU A 267 20.09 -18.42 -12.73
C LEU A 267 19.91 -18.75 -14.21
N VAL A 268 19.35 -19.93 -14.52
CA VAL A 268 19.15 -20.38 -15.88
C VAL A 268 17.74 -19.97 -16.34
N GLY A 269 17.69 -19.12 -17.38
CA GLY A 269 16.44 -18.68 -17.97
C GLY A 269 15.65 -19.87 -18.51
N SER A 270 14.44 -20.09 -17.97
CA SER A 270 13.46 -20.97 -18.61
C SER A 270 13.37 -20.63 -20.10
N GLY A 271 13.60 -21.66 -20.94
CA GLY A 271 13.91 -21.64 -22.38
C GLY A 271 12.84 -21.09 -23.34
N ASP A 272 12.07 -20.09 -22.93
CA ASP A 272 11.05 -19.43 -23.75
C ASP A 272 11.43 -18.03 -24.25
N SER A 273 12.70 -17.63 -24.06
CA SER A 273 13.25 -16.47 -24.76
C SER A 273 13.18 -16.70 -26.27
N PHE A 274 12.39 -15.89 -26.99
CA PHE A 274 12.32 -15.89 -28.45
C PHE A 274 13.73 -15.78 -29.08
N LEU A 275 14.59 -14.95 -28.49
CA LEU A 275 15.99 -14.83 -28.90
C LEU A 275 16.78 -16.11 -28.62
N GLY A 276 16.55 -16.79 -27.49
CA GLY A 276 17.15 -18.09 -27.19
C GLY A 276 16.74 -19.16 -28.21
N LYS A 277 15.47 -19.20 -28.61
CA LYS A 277 14.97 -20.13 -29.64
C LYS A 277 15.55 -19.85 -31.02
N ILE A 278 15.64 -18.58 -31.42
CA ILE A 278 16.21 -18.19 -32.73
C ILE A 278 17.71 -18.43 -32.81
N THR A 279 18.40 -18.26 -31.68
CA THR A 279 19.85 -18.41 -31.61
C THR A 279 20.26 -19.83 -31.24
N PHE A 280 19.32 -20.79 -31.17
CA PHE A 280 19.56 -22.17 -30.74
C PHE A 280 20.34 -22.24 -29.41
N GLY A 281 20.03 -21.36 -28.46
CA GLY A 281 20.71 -21.25 -27.17
C GLY A 281 22.03 -20.48 -27.17
N LEU A 282 22.47 -19.91 -28.31
CA LEU A 282 23.73 -19.13 -28.38
C LEU A 282 23.63 -17.77 -27.67
N ILE A 283 22.42 -17.20 -27.54
CA ILE A 283 22.18 -15.93 -26.82
C ILE A 283 21.07 -16.15 -25.79
N GLU A 284 21.45 -16.67 -24.63
CA GLU A 284 20.60 -16.73 -23.44
C GLU A 284 20.80 -15.48 -22.59
N ARG A 285 19.70 -14.83 -22.20
CA ARG A 285 19.76 -13.80 -21.14
C ARG A 285 19.69 -14.52 -19.81
N LEU A 286 20.80 -14.57 -19.09
CA LEU A 286 20.80 -14.93 -17.67
C LEU A 286 19.76 -14.05 -16.96
N ARG A 287 18.76 -14.68 -16.35
CA ARG A 287 17.85 -13.96 -15.46
C ARG A 287 18.46 -14.01 -14.07
N PRO A 288 18.57 -12.87 -13.39
CA PRO A 288 19.00 -12.88 -12.00
C PRO A 288 18.00 -13.65 -11.14
N PRO A 289 18.46 -14.26 -10.04
CA PRO A 289 17.57 -14.96 -9.14
C PRO A 289 16.56 -13.96 -8.55
N ALA A 290 15.28 -14.33 -8.59
CA ALA A 290 14.19 -13.56 -8.01
C ALA A 290 13.45 -14.43 -6.99
N PHE A 291 13.38 -13.96 -5.74
CA PHE A 291 12.72 -14.64 -4.64
C PHE A 291 11.34 -14.05 -4.37
N ASP A 292 10.32 -14.90 -4.48
CA ASP A 292 8.94 -14.60 -4.15
C ASP A 292 8.22 -15.90 -3.75
N SER A 293 7.98 -16.08 -2.45
CA SER A 293 7.24 -17.22 -1.89
C SER A 293 5.91 -16.79 -1.26
N ARG A 294 5.34 -15.64 -1.68
CA ARG A 294 4.07 -15.12 -1.14
C ARG A 294 2.90 -16.08 -1.32
N ALA A 295 2.82 -16.77 -2.46
CA ALA A 295 1.79 -17.79 -2.73
C ALA A 295 1.74 -18.89 -1.65
N ILE A 296 2.85 -19.15 -0.97
CA ILE A 296 2.97 -20.22 0.03
C ILE A 296 2.80 -19.65 1.44
N TYR A 297 3.59 -18.64 1.78
CA TYR A 297 3.72 -18.15 3.17
C TYR A 297 2.85 -16.93 3.49
N ASN A 298 2.34 -16.21 2.49
CA ASN A 298 1.44 -15.09 2.74
C ASN A 298 -0.02 -15.53 2.52
N ARG A 299 -0.75 -15.66 3.62
CA ARG A 299 -2.15 -16.11 3.62
C ARG A 299 -3.05 -15.26 2.71
N SER A 300 -2.94 -13.93 2.74
CA SER A 300 -3.83 -13.07 1.95
C SER A 300 -3.59 -13.21 0.45
N VAL A 301 -2.33 -13.39 0.05
CA VAL A 301 -1.95 -13.63 -1.36
C VAL A 301 -2.41 -15.01 -1.80
N ARG A 302 -2.16 -16.03 -0.97
CA ARG A 302 -2.60 -17.40 -1.25
C ARG A 302 -4.11 -17.52 -1.43
N GLU A 303 -4.89 -16.87 -0.56
CA GLU A 303 -6.35 -16.84 -0.67
C GLU A 303 -6.80 -16.11 -1.95
N ALA A 304 -6.18 -14.99 -2.31
CA ALA A 304 -6.47 -14.26 -3.54
C ALA A 304 -6.18 -15.09 -4.81
N GLU A 305 -5.06 -15.82 -4.86
CA GLU A 305 -4.71 -16.71 -5.98
C GLU A 305 -5.66 -17.91 -6.07
N LEU A 306 -6.08 -18.50 -4.94
CA LEU A 306 -7.06 -19.58 -4.93
C LEU A 306 -8.43 -19.13 -5.46
N ILE A 307 -8.84 -17.89 -5.17
CA ILE A 307 -10.08 -17.31 -5.72
C ILE A 307 -9.92 -17.11 -7.23
N ALA A 308 -8.83 -16.48 -7.68
CA ALA A 308 -8.57 -16.25 -9.10
C ALA A 308 -8.53 -17.55 -9.92
N THR A 309 -7.84 -18.58 -9.42
CA THR A 309 -7.75 -19.89 -10.08
C THR A 309 -9.09 -20.65 -10.11
N ASN A 310 -9.95 -20.46 -9.11
CA ASN A 310 -11.30 -21.02 -9.11
C ASN A 310 -12.23 -20.31 -10.10
N ASP A 311 -12.05 -19.00 -10.33
CA ASP A 311 -12.79 -18.25 -11.34
C ASP A 311 -12.29 -18.57 -12.75
N GLU A 312 -10.98 -18.74 -12.97
CA GLU A 312 -10.43 -19.24 -14.24
C GLU A 312 -10.92 -20.65 -14.58
N LYS A 313 -11.04 -21.54 -13.58
CA LYS A 313 -11.60 -22.89 -13.79
C LYS A 313 -13.09 -22.90 -14.13
N LYS A 314 -13.84 -21.82 -13.86
CA LYS A 314 -15.24 -21.68 -14.30
C LYS A 314 -15.35 -21.20 -15.75
N GLU A 315 -14.30 -20.60 -16.30
CA GLU A 315 -14.24 -20.23 -17.71
C GLU A 315 -13.68 -21.42 -18.51
N GLU A 316 -14.55 -22.32 -18.97
CA GLU A 316 -14.13 -23.33 -19.95
C GLU A 316 -13.48 -22.65 -21.17
N PRO A 317 -12.39 -23.22 -21.73
CA PRO A 317 -11.72 -22.62 -22.87
C PRO A 317 -12.71 -22.53 -24.04
N ARG A 318 -13.17 -21.31 -24.32
CA ARG A 318 -14.06 -21.04 -25.46
C ARG A 318 -13.46 -21.65 -26.71
N SER A 319 -14.22 -22.53 -27.36
CA SER A 319 -13.88 -23.16 -28.63
C SER A 319 -13.28 -22.12 -29.58
N ILE A 320 -12.27 -22.51 -30.37
CA ILE A 320 -11.64 -21.62 -31.37
C ILE A 320 -12.72 -20.98 -32.26
N TRP A 321 -13.82 -21.69 -32.51
CA TRP A 321 -14.98 -21.19 -33.23
C TRP A 321 -15.72 -20.06 -32.51
N ASN A 322 -15.87 -20.13 -31.18
CA ASN A 322 -16.48 -19.08 -30.36
C ASN A 322 -15.60 -17.81 -30.31
N ARG A 323 -14.26 -17.98 -30.33
CA ARG A 323 -13.32 -16.86 -30.49
C ARG A 323 -13.40 -16.19 -31.85
N ILE A 324 -13.58 -16.96 -32.93
CA ILE A 324 -13.69 -16.44 -34.30
C ILE A 324 -15.07 -15.84 -34.56
N SER A 325 -16.13 -16.38 -33.95
CA SER A 325 -17.50 -15.91 -34.10
C SER A 325 -17.88 -14.78 -33.13
N PHE A 326 -16.94 -14.32 -32.29
CA PHE A 326 -17.19 -13.36 -31.21
C PHE A 326 -18.39 -13.73 -30.33
N GLY A 327 -18.58 -15.03 -30.04
CA GLY A 327 -19.65 -15.51 -29.16
C GLY A 327 -21.05 -15.50 -29.77
N LEU A 328 -21.18 -15.50 -31.10
CA LEU A 328 -22.48 -15.56 -31.79
C LEU A 328 -22.97 -16.98 -32.09
N VAL A 329 -22.11 -17.98 -31.93
CA VAL A 329 -22.45 -19.39 -32.18
C VAL A 329 -21.75 -20.23 -31.12
N ASP A 330 -22.55 -20.92 -30.31
CA ASP A 330 -22.10 -22.00 -29.41
C ASP A 330 -22.01 -23.33 -30.17
#